data_AF-A0A3C0ZUS6-F1
#
_entry.id   AF-A0A3C0ZUS6-F1
#
_cell.length_a   1.000
_cell.length_b   1.000
_cell.length_c   1.000
_cell.angle_alpha   90.00
_cell.angle_beta   90.00
_cell.angle_gamma   90.00
#
_symmetry.space_group_name_H-M   'P 1'
#
loop_
_entity.id
_entity.type
_entity.pdbx_description
1 polymer ?
#
loop_
_entity_poly.entity_id
_entity_poly.type
_entity_poly.pdbx_seq_one_letter_code
_entity_poly.pdbx_strand_id
1 'polypeptide(L)'
;TLRGTFDELMSPEYTAALSKEDYYRVILTDEQDVDHAVSRLRKYFYTNLMELDYDNARTRAQGVTDALEEAIEKEPAEVLEELFLKQNGKAMSDFQKDLAARLIDEIWNTT
;
A
#
# COMPACT_ATOMS: atom_id res chain seq x y z
N THR A 1 -5.96 0.47 20.37
CA THR A 1 -5.51 0.57 18.97
C THR A 1 -4.34 1.51 18.89
N LEU A 2 -3.29 1.14 18.15
CA LEU A 2 -2.08 1.93 17.94
C LEU A 2 -2.02 2.34 16.46
N ARG A 3 -1.64 3.58 16.16
CA ARG A 3 -1.55 4.10 14.78
C ARG A 3 -0.32 4.97 14.64
N GLY A 4 0.46 4.75 13.59
CA GLY A 4 1.70 5.46 13.31
C GLY A 4 2.54 4.72 12.28
N THR A 5 3.72 5.25 11.96
CA THR A 5 4.68 4.54 11.11
C THR A 5 5.30 3.37 11.88
N PHE A 6 5.83 2.40 11.14
CA PHE A 6 6.48 1.23 11.72
C PHE A 6 7.62 1.64 12.66
N ASP A 7 8.44 2.61 12.26
CA ASP A 7 9.59 3.06 13.06
C ASP A 7 9.17 3.77 14.35
N GLU A 8 8.11 4.58 14.31
CA GLU A 8 7.57 5.24 15.51
C GLU A 8 7.05 4.20 16.52
N LEU A 9 6.27 3.22 16.05
CA LEU A 9 5.64 2.21 16.90
C LEU A 9 6.63 1.18 17.47
N MET A 10 7.82 1.10 16.89
CA MET A 10 8.94 0.26 17.33
C MET A 10 9.95 1.03 18.18
N SER A 11 9.76 2.34 18.36
CA SER A 11 10.69 3.15 19.13
C SER A 11 10.69 2.74 20.62
N PRO A 12 11.84 2.81 21.31
CA PRO A 12 11.93 2.46 22.72
C PRO A 12 10.99 3.29 23.61
N GLU A 13 10.79 4.55 23.25
CA GLU A 13 9.93 5.50 23.96
C GLU A 13 8.46 5.09 23.88
N TYR A 14 8.01 4.71 22.69
CA TYR A 14 6.62 4.30 22.45
C TYR A 14 6.32 2.95 23.11
N THR A 15 7.26 2.01 23.01
CA THR A 15 7.09 0.64 23.52
C THR A 15 7.22 0.55 25.04
N ALA A 16 8.03 1.42 25.67
CA ALA A 16 8.13 1.50 27.13
C ALA A 16 6.83 1.96 27.80
N ALA A 17 5.97 2.69 27.09
CA ALA A 17 4.69 3.16 27.59
C ALA A 17 3.58 2.10 27.53
N LEU A 18 3.83 0.93 26.92
CA LEU A 18 2.80 -0.06 26.62
C LEU A 18 2.89 -1.30 27.51
N SER A 19 1.73 -1.81 27.91
CA SER A 19 1.59 -3.05 28.65
C SER A 19 1.92 -4.24 27.75
N LYS A 20 2.70 -5.21 28.25
CA LYS A 20 3.07 -6.43 27.52
C LYS A 20 1.97 -7.50 27.50
N GLU A 21 0.97 -7.37 28.36
CA GLU A 21 -0.11 -8.34 28.53
C GLU A 21 -1.34 -7.97 27.70
N ASP A 22 -1.45 -6.70 27.30
CA ASP A 22 -2.59 -6.16 26.58
C ASP A 22 -2.61 -6.60 25.11
N TYR A 23 -3.82 -6.59 24.54
CA TYR A 23 -4.06 -6.90 23.15
C TYR A 23 -4.13 -5.63 22.31
N TYR A 24 -3.39 -5.59 21.21
CA TYR A 24 -3.30 -4.42 20.34
C TYR A 24 -3.76 -4.73 18.92
N ARG A 25 -4.56 -3.82 18.37
CA ARG A 25 -4.71 -3.60 16.93
C ARG A 25 -3.74 -2.51 16.51
N VAL A 26 -2.95 -2.74 15.46
CA VAL A 26 -1.97 -1.80 14.92
C VAL A 26 -2.40 -1.36 13.53
N ILE A 27 -2.33 -0.06 13.28
CA ILE A 27 -2.60 0.56 11.98
C ILE A 27 -1.32 1.27 11.52
N LEU A 28 -0.65 0.72 10.52
CA LEU A 28 0.56 1.31 9.95
C LEU A 28 0.19 2.40 8.95
N THR A 29 0.82 3.57 9.09
CA THR A 29 0.64 4.71 8.18
C THR A 29 1.77 4.81 7.15
N ASP A 30 2.61 3.78 7.05
CA ASP A 30 3.66 3.70 6.03
C ASP A 30 3.04 3.58 4.64
N GLU A 31 3.43 4.48 3.72
CA GLU A 31 2.94 4.50 2.34
C GLU A 31 3.45 3.31 1.50
N GLN A 32 4.52 2.65 1.96
CA GLN A 32 5.04 1.43 1.36
C GLN A 32 4.84 0.28 2.35
N ASP A 33 4.53 -0.92 1.84
CA ASP A 33 4.42 -2.10 2.70
C ASP A 33 5.76 -2.35 3.39
N VAL A 34 5.71 -2.62 4.69
CA VAL A 34 6.91 -2.91 5.49
C VAL A 34 7.16 -4.42 5.49
N ASP A 35 8.32 -4.83 4.99
CA ASP A 35 8.69 -6.23 4.92
C ASP A 35 8.62 -6.91 6.29
N HIS A 36 7.88 -8.03 6.32
CA HIS A 36 7.67 -8.86 7.50
C HIS A 36 7.18 -8.07 8.74
N ALA A 37 6.38 -7.01 8.53
CA ALA A 37 5.88 -6.14 9.61
C ALA A 37 5.26 -6.90 10.78
N VAL A 38 4.37 -7.87 10.51
CA VAL A 38 3.72 -8.71 11.54
C VAL A 38 4.74 -9.45 12.38
N SER A 39 5.69 -10.13 11.74
CA SER A 39 6.72 -10.92 12.42
C SER A 39 7.63 -10.04 13.28
N ARG A 40 7.98 -8.85 12.78
CA ARG A 40 8.81 -7.90 13.53
C ARG A 40 8.03 -7.33 14.73
N LEU A 41 6.81 -6.85 14.53
CA LEU A 41 5.97 -6.32 15.62
C LEU A 41 5.74 -7.36 16.71
N ARG A 42 5.42 -8.62 16.34
CA ARG A 42 5.22 -9.73 17.28
C ARG A 42 6.48 -10.13 18.02
N LYS A 43 7.62 -10.21 17.32
CA LYS A 43 8.88 -10.67 17.90
C LYS A 43 9.43 -9.67 18.93
N TYR A 44 9.27 -8.38 18.67
CA TYR A 44 9.97 -7.36 19.45
C TYR A 44 9.10 -6.75 20.56
N PHE A 45 7.80 -6.52 20.35
CA PHE A 45 7.03 -5.69 21.30
C PHE A 45 5.58 -6.12 21.54
N TYR A 46 4.92 -6.75 20.56
CA TYR A 46 3.49 -7.04 20.63
C TYR A 46 3.22 -8.53 20.48
N THR A 47 3.60 -9.33 21.49
CA THR A 47 3.34 -10.77 21.53
C THR A 47 1.86 -11.10 21.23
N ASN A 48 0.95 -10.24 21.73
CA ASN A 48 -0.50 -10.35 21.59
C ASN A 48 -1.08 -9.42 20.52
N LEU A 49 -0.44 -9.33 19.35
CA LEU A 49 -0.96 -8.57 18.20
C LEU A 49 -2.20 -9.26 17.61
N MET A 50 -3.37 -8.63 17.77
CA MET A 50 -4.65 -9.15 17.27
C MET A 50 -4.81 -8.93 15.76
N GLU A 51 -4.50 -7.73 15.29
CA GLU A 51 -4.78 -7.30 13.92
C GLU A 51 -3.76 -6.24 13.48
N LEU A 52 -3.31 -6.35 12.22
CA LEU A 52 -2.43 -5.38 11.58
C LEU A 52 -3.11 -4.88 10.31
N ASP A 53 -3.40 -3.59 10.29
CA ASP A 53 -3.95 -2.88 9.13
C ASP A 53 -2.94 -1.87 8.58
N TYR A 54 -3.17 -1.47 7.33
CA TYR A 54 -2.48 -0.35 6.70
C TYR A 54 -3.49 0.74 6.35
N ASP A 55 -3.15 1.97 6.73
CA ASP A 55 -3.87 3.19 6.34
C ASP A 55 -2.99 3.98 5.38
N ASN A 56 -2.84 3.44 4.16
CA ASN A 56 -2.03 4.01 3.10
C ASN A 56 -2.86 4.25 1.84
N ALA A 57 -2.26 4.89 0.83
CA ALA A 57 -2.98 5.24 -0.39
C ALA A 57 -3.60 4.01 -1.10
N ARG A 58 -2.95 2.84 -1.02
CA ARG A 58 -3.41 1.57 -1.61
C ARG A 58 -4.73 1.09 -0.98
N THR A 59 -4.81 1.00 0.35
CA THR A 59 -6.04 0.54 1.03
C THR A 59 -7.18 1.56 0.93
N ARG A 60 -6.87 2.85 0.90
CA ARG A 60 -7.87 3.90 0.64
C ARG A 60 -8.43 3.84 -0.78
N ALA A 61 -7.59 3.56 -1.78
CA ALA A 61 -8.03 3.45 -3.17
C ALA A 61 -8.87 2.18 -3.43
N GLN A 62 -8.61 1.09 -2.69
CA GLN A 62 -9.40 -0.15 -2.75
C GLN A 62 -10.89 0.03 -2.35
N GLY A 63 -11.25 1.11 -1.65
CA GLY A 63 -12.65 1.46 -1.34
C GLY A 63 -13.40 2.18 -2.46
N VAL A 64 -12.75 2.49 -3.58
CA VAL A 64 -13.27 3.36 -4.67
C VAL A 64 -13.48 2.57 -5.97
N THR A 65 -13.62 1.24 -5.92
CA THR A 65 -13.78 0.39 -7.12
C THR A 65 -15.20 0.29 -7.69
N ASP A 66 -16.13 1.18 -7.31
CA ASP A 66 -17.46 1.24 -7.92
C ASP A 66 -17.67 2.55 -8.68
N ALA A 67 -17.11 2.65 -9.88
CA ALA A 67 -17.60 3.57 -10.90
C ALA A 67 -17.33 2.99 -12.29
N LEU A 68 -18.40 2.45 -12.87
CA LEU A 68 -18.51 2.01 -14.25
C LEU A 68 -18.32 3.24 -15.16
N GLU A 69 -17.14 3.44 -15.74
CA GLU A 69 -16.90 4.50 -16.74
C GLU A 69 -17.14 3.97 -18.15
N GLU A 70 -18.01 4.68 -18.87
CA GLU A 70 -18.44 4.45 -20.26
C GLU A 70 -17.28 4.18 -21.22
N ALA A 71 -17.56 3.36 -22.23
CA ALA A 71 -16.65 2.97 -23.30
C ALA A 71 -16.21 4.17 -24.15
N ILE A 72 -15.22 4.91 -23.66
CA ILE A 72 -14.34 5.74 -24.46
C ILE A 72 -13.21 4.81 -24.94
N GLU A 73 -12.91 4.81 -26.24
CA GLU A 73 -11.68 4.18 -26.76
C GLU A 73 -10.49 4.93 -26.14
N LYS A 74 -9.99 4.40 -25.02
CA LYS A 74 -8.76 4.86 -24.38
C LYS A 74 -7.59 4.08 -24.95
N GLU A 75 -6.46 4.75 -25.14
CA GLU A 75 -5.23 4.08 -25.54
C GLU A 75 -4.79 3.12 -24.41
N PRO A 76 -4.17 1.96 -24.72
CA PRO A 76 -3.77 0.99 -23.69
C PRO A 76 -2.89 1.57 -22.58
N ALA A 77 -2.06 2.57 -22.91
CA ALA A 77 -1.23 3.28 -21.93
C ALA A 77 -2.06 4.10 -20.94
N GLU A 78 -3.13 4.75 -21.40
CA GLU A 78 -4.05 5.53 -20.55
C GLU A 78 -4.83 4.61 -19.60
N VAL A 79 -5.31 3.48 -20.13
CA VAL A 79 -5.98 2.45 -19.31
C VAL A 79 -5.06 1.93 -18.21
N LEU A 80 -3.79 1.68 -18.55
CA LEU A 80 -2.81 1.19 -17.58
C LEU A 80 -2.44 2.25 -16.54
N GLU A 81 -2.31 3.51 -16.93
CA GLU A 81 -2.05 4.61 -16.00
C GLU A 81 -3.19 4.78 -14.99
N GLU A 82 -4.44 4.74 -15.46
CA GLU A 82 -5.62 4.79 -14.60
C GLU A 82 -5.70 3.58 -13.67
N LEU A 83 -5.46 2.38 -14.17
CA LEU A 83 -5.42 1.16 -13.37
C LEU A 83 -4.35 1.25 -12.29
N PHE A 84 -3.15 1.72 -12.65
CA PHE A 84 -2.05 1.87 -11.72
C PHE A 84 -2.39 2.86 -10.61
N LEU A 85 -2.98 4.01 -10.96
CA LEU A 85 -3.43 4.99 -9.97
C LEU A 85 -4.51 4.40 -9.06
N LYS A 86 -5.53 3.74 -9.63
CA LYS A 86 -6.63 3.11 -8.87
C LYS A 86 -6.12 2.01 -7.93
N GLN A 87 -5.14 1.20 -8.33
CA GLN A 87 -4.62 0.12 -7.48
C GLN A 87 -3.61 0.58 -6.44
N ASN A 88 -2.77 1.57 -6.76
CA ASN A 88 -1.65 1.96 -5.90
C ASN A 88 -1.92 3.25 -5.11
N GLY A 89 -3.00 3.98 -5.42
CA GLY A 89 -3.32 5.27 -4.83
C GLY A 89 -2.31 6.39 -5.16
N LYS A 90 -1.41 6.15 -6.12
CA LYS A 90 -0.37 7.08 -6.56
C LYS A 90 -0.17 7.00 -8.07
N ALA A 91 0.16 8.13 -8.68
CA ALA A 91 0.49 8.19 -10.10
C ALA A 91 1.81 7.45 -10.39
N MET A 92 1.97 6.95 -11.60
CA MET A 92 3.25 6.43 -12.08
C MET A 92 4.31 7.53 -12.09
N SER A 93 5.55 7.17 -11.74
CA SER A 93 6.70 8.05 -11.99
C SER A 93 7.02 8.11 -13.49
N ASP A 94 7.77 9.14 -13.92
CA ASP A 94 8.14 9.30 -15.34
C ASP A 94 8.86 8.06 -15.90
N PHE A 95 9.73 7.45 -15.10
CA PHE A 95 10.40 6.20 -15.47
C PHE A 95 9.41 5.04 -15.66
N GLN A 96 8.42 4.91 -14.77
CA GLN A 96 7.39 3.88 -14.88
C GLN A 96 6.50 4.08 -16.10
N LYS A 97 6.19 5.34 -16.44
CA LYS A 97 5.42 5.68 -17.65
C LYS A 97 6.18 5.32 -18.92
N ASP A 98 7.46 5.71 -19.02
CA ASP A 98 8.30 5.38 -20.19
C ASP A 98 8.44 3.86 -20.37
N LEU A 99 8.71 3.14 -19.28
CA LEU A 99 8.82 1.69 -19.30
C LEU A 99 7.49 1.03 -19.72
N ALA A 100 6.38 1.47 -19.15
CA ALA A 100 5.06 0.95 -19.46
C ALA A 100 4.70 1.17 -20.94
N ALA A 101 4.93 2.38 -21.47
CA ALA A 101 4.67 2.70 -22.87
C ALA A 101 5.50 1.81 -23.82
N ARG A 102 6.78 1.62 -23.52
CA ARG A 102 7.66 0.74 -24.32
C ARG A 102 7.21 -0.72 -24.33
N LEU A 103 6.80 -1.25 -23.18
CA LEU A 103 6.31 -2.62 -23.06
C LEU A 103 4.98 -2.82 -23.79
N ILE A 104 4.09 -1.84 -23.69
CA ILE A 104 2.82 -1.85 -24.42
C ILE A 104 3.09 -1.89 -25.92
N ASP A 105 3.97 -1.01 -26.41
CA ASP A 105 4.32 -0.94 -27.83
C ASP A 105 4.94 -2.25 -28.34
N GLU A 106 5.84 -2.87 -27.56
CA GLU A 106 6.43 -4.17 -27.87
C GLU A 106 5.36 -5.27 -27.96
N ILE A 107 4.44 -5.34 -27.01
CA ILE A 107 3.39 -6.37 -26.98
C ILE A 107 2.39 -6.18 -28.13
N TRP A 108 1.97 -4.94 -28.40
CA TRP A 108 0.91 -4.66 -29.39
C TRP A 108 1.39 -4.67 -30.83
N ASN A 109 2.64 -4.27 -31.10
CA ASN A 109 3.19 -4.23 -32.46
C ASN A 109 3.84 -5.55 -32.91
N THR A 110 3.76 -6.62 -32.11
CA THR A 110 4.28 -7.95 -32.48
C THR A 110 3.29 -8.77 -33.33
N THR A 111 2.42 -8.12 -34.13
CA THR A 111 1.48 -8.79 -35.06
C THR A 111 1.93 -8.63 -36.51
#